data_AF-A0A7K2QB31-F1
#
_entry.id   AF-A0A7K2QB31-F1
#
_cell.length_a   1.000
_cell.length_b   1.000
_cell.length_c   1.000
_cell.angle_alpha   90.00
_cell.angle_beta   90.00
_cell.angle_gamma   90.00
#
_symmetry.space_group_name_H-M   'P 1'
#
loop_
_entity.id
_entity.type
_entity.pdbx_description
1 polymer ?
#
loop_
_entity_poly.entity_id
_entity_poly.type
_entity_poly.pdbx_seq_one_letter_code
_entity_poly.pdbx_strand_id
1 'polypeptide(L)'
;MLVAAAMCPAPPLLVPEVAAGAAPELADARTACSDALAVLAASRPDLLVVVGAADEDHRGPYPQGSRGSFHGFGVEAGVQLGDGEEGPRLLPPSLAVGAWLLRHARWGASPVEGLGVGEPLEAARCLE
;
A
#
# COMPACT_ATOMS: atom_id res chain seq x y z
N MET A 1 -10.35 -1.08 -17.23
CA MET A 1 -11.61 -1.61 -16.64
C MET A 1 -11.30 -2.04 -15.23
N LEU A 2 -12.13 -1.67 -14.24
CA LEU A 2 -11.99 -2.19 -12.87
C LEU A 2 -12.58 -3.61 -12.81
N VAL A 3 -11.75 -4.60 -12.54
CA VAL A 3 -12.14 -6.02 -12.51
C VAL A 3 -12.39 -6.55 -11.10
N ALA A 4 -11.75 -5.95 -10.09
CA ALA A 4 -11.90 -6.26 -8.68
C ALA A 4 -11.38 -5.09 -7.83
N ALA A 5 -11.79 -5.04 -6.55
CA ALA A 5 -11.30 -4.09 -5.57
C ALA A 5 -11.30 -4.74 -4.18
N ALA A 6 -10.33 -4.36 -3.34
CA ALA A 6 -10.24 -4.79 -1.96
C ALA A 6 -9.69 -3.67 -1.08
N MET A 7 -10.09 -3.68 0.19
CA MET A 7 -9.79 -2.64 1.16
C MET A 7 -9.02 -3.25 2.31
N CYS A 8 -7.78 -2.79 2.50
CA CYS A 8 -6.94 -3.15 3.64
C CYS A 8 -6.83 -1.95 4.58
N PRO A 9 -6.84 -2.14 5.91
CA PRO A 9 -6.48 -1.08 6.83
C PRO A 9 -5.05 -0.60 6.55
N ALA A 10 -4.77 0.69 6.74
CA ALA A 10 -3.45 1.28 6.50
C ALA A 10 -2.72 1.85 7.74
N PRO A 11 -2.99 1.43 9.00
CA PRO A 11 -2.16 1.87 10.11
C PRO A 11 -0.78 1.21 10.03
N PRO A 12 0.32 1.96 10.29
CA PRO A 12 1.68 1.40 10.35
C PRO A 12 1.84 0.20 11.29
N LEU A 13 0.95 0.07 12.29
CA LEU A 13 0.91 -1.06 13.22
C LEU A 13 0.71 -2.42 12.54
N LEU A 14 0.20 -2.47 11.30
CA LEU A 14 0.16 -3.74 10.56
C LEU A 14 1.53 -4.36 10.33
N VAL A 15 2.58 -3.54 10.29
CA VAL A 15 3.98 -3.95 10.16
C VAL A 15 4.45 -4.53 11.51
N PRO A 16 4.82 -5.82 11.59
CA PRO A 16 5.20 -6.47 12.84
C PRO A 16 6.34 -5.77 13.58
N GLU A 17 7.31 -5.21 12.85
CA GLU A 17 8.43 -4.46 13.40
C GLU A 17 7.95 -3.20 14.15
N VAL A 18 6.92 -2.53 13.62
CA VAL A 18 6.30 -1.35 14.27
C VAL A 18 5.44 -1.77 15.46
N ALA A 19 4.70 -2.88 15.36
CA ALA A 19 3.85 -3.38 16.43
C ALA A 19 4.63 -3.98 17.62
N ALA A 20 5.87 -4.42 17.40
CA ALA A 20 6.72 -5.01 18.41
C ALA A 20 5.99 -6.10 19.22
N GLY A 21 5.87 -5.93 20.54
CA GLY A 21 5.19 -6.89 21.42
C GLY A 21 3.71 -7.11 21.11
N ALA A 22 3.07 -6.15 20.42
CA ALA A 22 1.66 -6.22 20.02
C ALA A 22 1.45 -6.82 18.60
N ALA A 23 2.51 -7.39 18.00
CA ALA A 23 2.41 -7.96 16.67
C ALA A 23 1.38 -9.12 16.59
N PRO A 24 1.32 -10.09 17.53
CA PRO A 24 0.36 -11.20 17.45
C PRO A 24 -1.10 -10.76 17.39
N GLU A 25 -1.45 -9.65 18.04
CA GLU A 25 -2.81 -9.10 18.09
C GLU A 25 -3.32 -8.68 16.71
N LEU A 26 -2.42 -8.36 15.78
CA LEU A 26 -2.76 -7.96 14.41
C LEU A 26 -2.57 -9.10 13.38
N ALA A 27 -2.31 -10.33 13.83
CA ALA A 27 -2.09 -11.47 12.92
C ALA A 27 -3.30 -11.73 12.03
N ASP A 28 -4.51 -11.78 12.60
CA ASP A 28 -5.73 -12.04 11.84
C ASP A 28 -6.00 -10.94 10.80
N ALA A 29 -5.72 -9.68 11.14
CA ALA A 29 -5.85 -8.57 10.20
C ALA A 29 -4.87 -8.71 9.02
N ARG A 30 -3.62 -9.10 9.25
CA ARG A 30 -2.64 -9.36 8.18
C ARG A 30 -3.05 -10.55 7.31
N THR A 31 -3.57 -11.62 7.91
CA THR A 31 -4.10 -12.78 7.19
C THR A 31 -5.25 -12.36 6.28
N ALA A 32 -6.23 -11.61 6.80
CA ALA A 32 -7.35 -11.11 6.01
C ALA A 32 -6.91 -10.20 4.84
N CYS A 33 -5.88 -9.36 5.05
CA CYS A 33 -5.30 -8.56 3.96
C CYS A 33 -4.66 -9.45 2.88
N SER A 34 -3.96 -10.51 3.29
CA SER A 34 -3.31 -11.45 2.37
C SER A 34 -4.34 -12.25 1.57
N ASP A 35 -5.43 -12.68 2.20
CA ASP A 35 -6.56 -13.34 1.54
C ASP A 35 -7.24 -12.42 0.52
N ALA A 36 -7.46 -11.16 0.88
CA ALA A 36 -8.02 -10.15 -0.01
C ALA A 36 -7.14 -9.93 -1.26
N LEU A 37 -5.82 -9.84 -1.06
CA LEU A 37 -4.86 -9.75 -2.17
C LEU A 37 -4.88 -11.01 -3.05
N ALA A 38 -5.03 -12.21 -2.46
CA ALA A 38 -5.15 -13.44 -3.25
C ALA A 38 -6.39 -13.44 -4.15
N VAL A 39 -7.52 -12.91 -3.66
CA VAL A 39 -8.75 -12.72 -4.48
C VAL A 39 -8.51 -11.74 -5.62
N LEU A 40 -7.80 -10.61 -5.37
CA LEU A 40 -7.43 -9.68 -6.44
C LEU A 40 -6.55 -10.36 -7.49
N ALA A 41 -5.53 -11.13 -7.08
CA ALA A 41 -4.66 -11.85 -8.00
C ALA A 41 -5.44 -12.84 -8.89
N ALA A 42 -6.43 -13.54 -8.34
CA ALA A 42 -7.28 -14.47 -9.07
C ALA A 42 -8.12 -13.80 -10.17
N SER A 43 -8.41 -12.50 -10.04
CA SER A 43 -9.10 -11.72 -11.09
C SER A 43 -8.22 -11.45 -12.33
N ARG A 44 -6.92 -11.76 -12.26
CA ARG A 44 -5.91 -11.52 -13.32
C ARG A 44 -5.95 -10.08 -13.84
N PRO A 45 -5.74 -9.08 -12.96
CA PRO A 45 -5.69 -7.69 -13.40
C PRO A 45 -4.46 -7.47 -14.29
N ASP A 46 -4.54 -6.54 -15.24
CA ASP A 46 -3.38 -6.10 -16.02
C ASP A 46 -2.50 -5.10 -15.24
N LEU A 47 -3.08 -4.44 -14.22
CA LEU A 47 -2.44 -3.45 -13.34
C LEU A 47 -3.14 -3.45 -11.98
N LEU A 48 -2.37 -3.39 -10.89
CA LEU A 48 -2.87 -3.09 -9.55
C LEU A 48 -2.59 -1.62 -9.19
N VAL A 49 -3.64 -0.87 -8.85
CA VAL A 49 -3.50 0.49 -8.33
C VAL A 49 -3.72 0.47 -6.81
N VAL A 50 -2.70 0.85 -6.04
CA VAL A 50 -2.77 1.00 -4.58
C VAL A 50 -3.12 2.44 -4.25
N VAL A 51 -4.32 2.65 -3.72
CA VAL A 51 -4.81 3.97 -3.34
C VAL A 51 -4.66 4.17 -1.84
N GLY A 52 -4.12 5.31 -1.42
CA GLY A 52 -3.86 5.59 0.00
C GLY A 52 -3.96 7.08 0.34
N ALA A 53 -4.32 7.37 1.59
CA ALA A 53 -4.40 8.73 2.10
C ALA A 53 -3.02 9.43 2.09
N ALA A 54 -2.99 10.68 1.68
CA ALA A 54 -1.77 11.46 1.51
C ALA A 54 -2.03 12.96 1.78
N ASP A 55 -1.07 13.60 2.44
CA ASP A 55 -1.00 15.05 2.55
C ASP A 55 -0.82 15.72 1.18
N GLU A 56 -1.04 17.03 1.09
CA GLU A 56 -1.03 17.78 -0.19
C GLU A 56 0.20 17.49 -1.05
N ASP A 57 1.40 17.47 -0.45
CA ASP A 57 2.67 17.24 -1.15
C ASP A 57 2.86 15.80 -1.65
N HIS A 58 2.05 14.86 -1.15
CA HIS A 58 2.13 13.43 -1.45
C HIS A 58 0.95 12.93 -2.30
N ARG A 59 0.12 13.83 -2.84
CA ARG A 59 -0.97 13.47 -3.75
C ARG A 59 -0.44 13.08 -5.14
N GLY A 60 -1.22 12.27 -5.84
CA GLY A 60 -0.93 11.85 -7.21
C GLY A 60 -0.14 10.55 -7.32
N PRO A 61 0.34 10.22 -8.54
CA PRO A 61 0.85 8.90 -8.85
C PRO A 61 2.24 8.62 -8.25
N TYR A 62 2.48 7.34 -7.98
CA TYR A 62 3.76 6.77 -7.56
C TYR A 62 4.08 5.59 -8.48
N PRO A 63 5.16 5.64 -9.26
CA PRO A 63 5.53 4.53 -10.12
C PRO A 63 5.93 3.30 -9.30
N GLN A 64 5.88 2.14 -9.95
CA GLN A 64 6.54 0.93 -9.45
C GLN A 64 8.01 1.24 -9.13
N GLY A 65 8.50 0.71 -8.02
CA GLY A 65 9.84 0.96 -7.50
C GLY A 65 9.95 2.15 -6.55
N SER A 66 8.89 2.97 -6.40
CA SER A 66 8.83 4.01 -5.35
C SER A 66 9.10 3.45 -3.97
N ARG A 67 9.97 4.13 -3.21
CA ARG A 67 10.41 3.69 -1.87
C ARG A 67 9.59 4.33 -0.76
N GLY A 68 9.42 3.61 0.34
CA GLY A 68 8.86 4.11 1.59
C GLY A 68 9.71 3.67 2.77
N SER A 69 9.44 4.24 3.94
CA SER A 69 10.15 3.90 5.17
C SER A 69 9.22 4.03 6.37
N PHE A 70 9.45 3.18 7.36
CA PHE A 70 8.81 3.26 8.68
C PHE A 70 9.71 3.91 9.75
N HIS A 71 10.81 4.58 9.36
CA HIS A 71 11.69 5.31 10.28
C HIS A 71 10.93 6.34 11.11
N GLY A 72 9.92 7.01 10.54
CA GLY A 72 9.05 7.94 11.28
C GLY A 72 8.25 7.30 12.43
N PHE A 73 8.19 5.97 12.48
CA PHE A 73 7.56 5.17 13.54
C PHE A 73 8.59 4.45 14.42
N GLY A 74 9.87 4.82 14.32
CA GLY A 74 10.95 4.30 15.16
C GLY A 74 11.56 2.98 14.70
N VAL A 75 11.32 2.55 13.45
CA VAL A 75 11.88 1.31 12.91
C VAL A 75 12.65 1.55 11.60
N GLU A 76 13.85 0.98 11.50
CA GLU A 76 14.69 1.04 10.29
C GLU A 76 14.22 0.06 9.20
N ALA A 77 12.94 0.12 8.86
CA ALA A 77 12.31 -0.75 7.87
C ALA A 77 11.97 0.04 6.60
N GLY A 78 12.76 -0.20 5.55
CA GLY A 78 12.48 0.27 4.19
C GLY A 78 11.50 -0.66 3.46
N VAL A 79 10.69 -0.07 2.58
CA VAL A 79 9.77 -0.78 1.68
C VAL A 79 9.83 -0.20 0.27
N GLN A 80 9.38 -0.99 -0.69
CA GLN A 80 9.33 -0.61 -2.10
C GLN A 80 8.01 -1.07 -2.70
N LEU A 81 7.37 -0.21 -3.49
CA LEU A 81 6.12 -0.54 -4.18
C LEU A 81 6.41 -1.34 -5.45
N GLY A 82 6.33 -2.67 -5.37
CA GLY A 82 6.73 -3.56 -6.46
C GLY A 82 8.21 -3.40 -6.83
N ASP A 83 8.62 -4.04 -7.93
CA ASP A 83 10.02 -4.09 -8.36
C ASP A 83 10.31 -3.06 -9.45
N GLY A 84 11.21 -2.09 -9.24
CA GLY A 84 11.50 -1.11 -10.28
C GLY A 84 12.57 -0.11 -9.89
N GLU A 85 12.83 0.80 -10.82
CA GLU A 85 13.70 1.95 -10.58
C GLU A 85 13.15 2.83 -9.46
N GLU A 86 14.05 3.48 -8.73
CA GLU A 86 13.65 4.35 -7.64
C GLU A 86 12.84 5.55 -8.15
N GLY A 87 11.60 5.65 -7.66
CA GLY A 87 10.72 6.76 -7.98
C GLY A 87 11.23 8.09 -7.40
N PRO A 88 10.70 9.24 -7.87
CA PRO A 88 11.25 10.57 -7.58
C PRO A 88 11.01 11.06 -6.14
N ARG A 89 10.18 10.36 -5.35
CA ARG A 89 9.79 10.76 -3.99
C ARG A 89 9.37 9.55 -3.16
N LEU A 90 9.40 9.71 -1.84
CA LEU A 90 9.02 8.68 -0.88
C LEU A 90 7.51 8.50 -0.79
N LEU A 91 7.08 7.26 -0.55
CA LEU A 91 5.70 6.88 -0.31
C LEU A 91 5.19 7.51 1.00
N PRO A 92 3.96 8.06 1.03
CA PRO A 92 3.29 8.39 2.29
C PRO A 92 3.01 7.11 3.10
N PRO A 93 2.79 7.21 4.42
CA PRO A 93 2.64 6.05 5.30
C PRO A 93 1.59 5.03 4.83
N SER A 94 0.45 5.50 4.31
CA SER A 94 -0.63 4.64 3.80
C SER A 94 -0.16 3.74 2.64
N LEU A 95 0.56 4.32 1.68
CA LEU A 95 1.11 3.58 0.53
C LEU A 95 2.33 2.73 0.93
N ALA A 96 3.11 3.15 1.94
CA ALA A 96 4.18 2.34 2.50
C ALA A 96 3.62 1.04 3.15
N VAL A 97 2.49 1.13 3.86
CA VAL A 97 1.77 -0.06 4.37
C VAL A 97 1.25 -0.93 3.22
N GLY A 98 0.68 -0.32 2.18
CA GLY A 98 0.27 -1.05 0.97
C GLY A 98 1.43 -1.81 0.30
N ALA A 99 2.57 -1.15 0.12
CA ALA A 99 3.79 -1.77 -0.40
C ALA A 99 4.28 -2.92 0.50
N TRP A 100 4.23 -2.74 1.82
CA TRP A 100 4.56 -3.79 2.78
C TRP A 100 3.64 -5.01 2.65
N LEU A 101 2.32 -4.80 2.56
CA LEU A 101 1.32 -5.86 2.39
C LEU A 101 1.54 -6.65 1.10
N LEU A 102 1.80 -5.95 -0.01
CA LEU A 102 2.08 -6.60 -1.30
C LEU A 102 3.35 -7.45 -1.25
N ARG A 103 4.42 -6.95 -0.62
CA ARG A 103 5.64 -7.72 -0.41
C ARG A 103 5.38 -8.95 0.48
N HIS A 104 4.62 -8.78 1.56
CA HIS A 104 4.29 -9.85 2.49
C HIS A 104 3.46 -10.96 1.82
N ALA A 105 2.47 -10.58 1.01
CA ALA A 105 1.66 -11.49 0.21
C ALA A 105 2.38 -12.03 -1.05
N ARG A 106 3.63 -11.64 -1.29
CA ARG A 106 4.42 -11.99 -2.48
C ARG A 106 3.68 -11.68 -3.78
N TRP A 107 3.09 -10.49 -3.86
CA TRP A 107 2.38 -10.05 -5.05
C TRP A 107 3.29 -10.10 -6.28
N GLY A 108 2.82 -10.77 -7.33
CA GLY A 108 3.49 -10.85 -8.63
C GLY A 108 2.52 -11.08 -9.79
N ALA A 109 1.23 -10.81 -9.58
CA ALA A 109 0.19 -11.08 -10.57
C ALA A 109 0.15 -10.04 -11.71
N SER A 110 0.59 -8.80 -11.43
CA SER A 110 0.63 -7.69 -12.38
C SER A 110 1.54 -6.56 -11.87
N PRO A 111 1.94 -5.62 -12.73
CA PRO A 111 2.58 -4.37 -12.31
C PRO A 111 1.74 -3.61 -11.29
N VAL A 112 2.40 -2.73 -10.52
CA VAL A 112 1.78 -1.96 -9.44
C VAL A 112 2.06 -0.47 -9.61
N GLU A 113 1.04 0.35 -9.43
CA GLU A 113 1.14 1.81 -9.30
C GLU A 113 0.49 2.27 -7.99
N GLY A 114 1.03 3.32 -7.38
CA GLY A 114 0.47 3.95 -6.19
C GLY A 114 -0.25 5.23 -6.53
N LEU A 115 -1.28 5.58 -5.77
CA LEU A 115 -2.00 6.85 -5.91
C LEU A 115 -2.29 7.44 -4.53
N GLY A 116 -1.64 8.56 -4.23
CA GLY A 116 -1.92 9.35 -3.03
C GLY A 116 -3.16 10.22 -3.23
N VAL A 117 -4.13 10.12 -2.33
CA VAL A 117 -5.36 10.93 -2.34
C VAL A 117 -5.49 11.75 -1.06
N GLY A 118 -6.02 12.97 -1.14
CA GLY A 118 -6.22 13.81 0.04
C GLY A 118 -7.26 13.22 1.00
N GLU A 119 -7.03 13.35 2.31
CA GLU A 119 -8.00 12.92 3.34
C GLU A 119 -9.37 13.63 3.20
N PRO A 120 -9.44 14.93 2.89
CA PRO A 120 -10.65 15.56 2.36
C PRO A 120 -10.56 15.66 0.83
N LEU A 121 -10.99 14.63 0.11
CA LEU A 121 -11.23 14.73 -1.32
C LEU A 121 -12.74 14.87 -1.57
N GLU A 122 -13.14 15.97 -2.19
CA GLU A 122 -14.55 16.18 -2.53
C GLU A 122 -15.03 15.10 -3.51
N ALA A 123 -16.25 14.59 -3.32
CA ALA A 123 -16.79 13.52 -4.17
C ALA A 123 -16.77 13.87 -5.67
N ALA A 124 -16.97 15.15 -6.02
CA ALA A 124 -16.88 15.62 -7.41
C ALA A 124 -15.48 15.36 -8.00
N ARG A 125 -14.42 15.62 -7.22
CA ARG A 125 -13.03 15.36 -7.61
C ARG A 125 -12.70 13.87 -7.77
N CYS A 126 -13.45 12.98 -7.11
CA CYS A 126 -13.30 11.52 -7.25
C CYS A 126 -13.99 10.96 -8.50
N LEU A 127 -14.95 11.70 -9.07
CA LEU A 127 -15.75 11.28 -10.23
C LEU A 127 -15.17 11.75 -11.58
N GLU A 128 -14.20 12.67 -11.55
CA GLU A 128 -13.43 13.14 -12.69
C GLU A 128 -12.29 12.19 -13.06
#